data_AF-A0A944WKA8-F1
#
_entry.id   AF-A0A944WKA8-F1
#
_cell.length_a   1.000
_cell.length_b   1.000
_cell.length_c   1.000
_cell.angle_alpha   90.00
_cell.angle_beta   90.00
_cell.angle_gamma   90.00
#
_symmetry.space_group_name_H-M   'P 1'
#
loop_
_entity.id
_entity.type
_entity.pdbx_description
1 polymer ?
#
loop_
_entity_poly.entity_id
_entity_poly.type
_entity_poly.pdbx_seq_one_letter_code
_entity_poly.pdbx_strand_id
1 'polypeptide(L)'
;MFLLGGCKTIDVKGKPDLLPYMQKPVVFLTIKSPDNLQKVWPELMGQVEIRLKEMSTLGKVTGLKERNHKLDSNPKLRSEFRTYLSTLTLTGISEKNLAWKIEEELNSPLFLLLDFVSYPCTKECPSNVQLVIRLKLIEAH
;
A
#
# COMPACT_ATOMS: atom_id res chain seq x y z
N MET A 1 12.37 12.75 -22.07
CA MET A 1 12.02 11.32 -21.94
C MET A 1 12.70 10.80 -20.68
N PHE A 2 11.96 10.67 -19.56
CA PHE A 2 12.53 10.16 -18.30
C PHE A 2 12.53 8.62 -18.35
N LEU A 3 13.71 8.03 -18.59
CA LEU A 3 13.92 6.59 -18.50
C LEU A 3 14.08 6.22 -17.01
N LEU A 4 13.03 5.68 -16.40
CA LEU A 4 13.10 5.04 -15.09
C LEU A 4 13.77 3.66 -15.27
N GLY A 5 15.10 3.62 -15.22
CA GLY A 5 15.87 2.38 -15.18
C GLY A 5 15.80 1.77 -13.77
N GLY A 6 14.98 0.73 -13.58
CA GLY A 6 14.88 0.02 -12.31
C GLY A 6 15.62 -1.32 -12.34
N CYS A 7 16.50 -1.57 -11.37
CA CYS A 7 16.94 -2.93 -11.06
C CYS A 7 15.81 -3.65 -10.34
N LYS A 8 15.18 -4.64 -11.01
CA LYS A 8 14.10 -5.44 -10.44
C LYS A 8 14.69 -6.57 -9.60
N THR A 9 14.86 -6.35 -8.31
CA THR A 9 15.10 -7.43 -7.34
C THR A 9 13.78 -7.84 -6.72
N ILE A 10 13.32 -9.06 -7.01
CA ILE A 10 12.17 -9.66 -6.35
C ILE A 10 12.71 -10.45 -5.15
N ASP A 11 12.64 -9.86 -3.96
CA ASP A 11 12.91 -10.57 -2.70
C ASP A 11 11.57 -11.03 -2.10
N VAL A 12 11.22 -12.31 -2.31
CA VAL A 12 10.05 -12.93 -1.67
C VAL A 12 10.50 -13.52 -0.34
N LYS A 13 10.42 -12.74 0.73
CA LYS A 13 10.68 -13.25 2.09
C LYS A 13 9.52 -14.12 2.55
N GLY A 14 9.73 -15.44 2.50
CA GLY A 14 8.77 -16.45 2.93
C GLY A 14 7.66 -16.67 1.90
N LYS A 15 7.41 -17.92 1.52
CA LYS A 15 6.12 -18.29 0.92
C LYS A 15 5.25 -18.85 2.06
N PRO A 16 4.55 -18.01 2.85
CA PRO A 16 3.39 -18.52 3.57
C PRO A 16 2.40 -19.05 2.54
N ASP A 17 1.66 -20.10 2.90
CA ASP A 17 0.54 -20.56 2.08
C ASP A 17 -0.42 -19.39 1.87
N LEU A 18 -0.62 -18.97 0.61
CA LEU A 18 -1.48 -17.84 0.28
C LEU A 18 -2.93 -18.26 0.11
N LEU A 19 -3.22 -19.58 0.08
CA LEU A 19 -4.57 -20.12 -0.07
C LEU A 19 -5.57 -19.56 0.96
N PRO A 20 -5.23 -19.39 2.26
CA PRO A 20 -6.14 -18.81 3.26
C PRO A 20 -6.51 -17.35 3.02
N TYR A 21 -5.77 -16.66 2.13
CA TYR A 21 -5.93 -15.24 1.81
C TYR A 21 -6.61 -14.98 0.47
N MET A 22 -6.68 -16.02 -0.38
CA MET A 22 -7.28 -15.88 -1.71
C MET A 22 -8.74 -15.47 -1.60
N GLN A 23 -9.16 -14.59 -2.51
CA GLN A 23 -10.53 -14.11 -2.66
C GLN A 23 -11.12 -13.38 -1.44
N LYS A 24 -10.34 -13.17 -0.36
CA LYS A 24 -10.75 -12.31 0.74
C LYS A 24 -10.78 -10.84 0.29
N PRO A 25 -11.74 -10.03 0.79
CA PRO A 25 -11.75 -8.61 0.49
C PRO A 25 -10.48 -7.95 1.02
N VAL A 26 -10.00 -6.96 0.27
CA VAL A 26 -8.79 -6.19 0.59
C VAL A 26 -9.06 -4.70 0.48
N VAL A 27 -8.44 -3.91 1.36
CA VAL A 27 -8.39 -2.45 1.21
C VAL A 27 -7.04 -2.07 0.65
N PHE A 28 -7.05 -1.28 -0.42
CA PHE A 28 -5.84 -0.74 -0.99
C PHE A 28 -5.32 0.45 -0.16
N LEU A 29 -4.11 0.30 0.37
CA LEU A 29 -3.38 1.30 1.12
C LEU A 29 -2.20 1.82 0.30
N THR A 30 -1.94 3.12 0.41
CA THR A 30 -0.79 3.76 -0.21
C THR A 30 -0.18 4.72 0.80
N ILE A 31 1.14 4.82 0.79
CA ILE A 31 1.84 5.88 1.52
C ILE A 31 1.60 7.25 0.86
N LYS A 32 2.06 8.31 1.53
CA LYS A 32 2.14 9.65 0.94
C LYS A 32 3.06 9.60 -0.29
N SER A 33 2.69 10.31 -1.35
CA SER A 33 3.53 10.42 -2.55
C SER A 33 4.93 10.88 -2.19
N PRO A 34 5.98 10.20 -2.69
CA PRO A 34 7.33 10.75 -2.74
C PRO A 34 7.33 12.08 -3.51
N ASP A 35 8.20 13.02 -3.10
CA ASP A 35 8.22 14.38 -3.67
C ASP A 35 8.52 14.38 -5.18
N ASN A 36 9.38 13.48 -5.62
CA ASN A 36 9.72 13.30 -7.03
C ASN A 36 8.60 12.67 -7.88
N LEU A 37 7.55 12.13 -7.26
CA LEU A 37 6.44 11.47 -7.95
C LEU A 37 5.09 12.19 -7.82
N GLN A 38 5.00 13.29 -7.07
CA GLN A 38 3.73 13.97 -6.78
C GLN A 38 2.85 14.25 -8.01
N LYS A 39 3.47 14.65 -9.13
CA LYS A 39 2.76 14.97 -10.38
C LYS A 39 2.13 13.74 -11.05
N VAL A 40 2.79 12.59 -10.98
CA VAL A 40 2.35 11.34 -11.65
C VAL A 40 1.64 10.38 -10.68
N TRP A 41 1.69 10.67 -9.37
CA TRP A 41 1.19 9.79 -8.33
C TRP A 41 -0.30 9.42 -8.48
N PRO A 42 -1.22 10.36 -8.75
CA PRO A 42 -2.64 10.01 -8.87
C PRO A 42 -2.90 9.02 -10.02
N GLU A 43 -2.24 9.21 -11.15
CA GLU A 43 -2.35 8.31 -12.31
C GLU A 43 -1.72 6.96 -12.00
N LEU A 44 -0.51 6.94 -11.44
CA LEU A 44 0.19 5.71 -11.06
C LEU A 44 -0.65 4.87 -10.09
N MET A 45 -1.20 5.49 -9.04
CA MET A 45 -2.05 4.80 -8.07
C MET A 45 -3.35 4.30 -8.70
N GLY A 46 -3.93 5.06 -9.63
CA GLY A 46 -5.10 4.63 -10.40
C GLY A 46 -4.83 3.39 -11.23
N GLN A 47 -3.69 3.35 -11.94
CA GLN A 47 -3.28 2.18 -12.71
C GLN A 47 -3.03 0.96 -11.82
N VAL A 48 -2.38 1.14 -10.67
CA VAL A 48 -2.19 0.05 -9.70
C VAL A 48 -3.54 -0.47 -9.20
N GLU A 49 -4.47 0.41 -8.81
CA GLU A 49 -5.79 0.00 -8.33
C GLU A 49 -6.57 -0.81 -9.39
N ILE A 50 -6.51 -0.40 -10.66
CA ILE A 50 -7.12 -1.16 -11.77
C ILE A 50 -6.52 -2.56 -11.84
N ARG A 51 -5.19 -2.66 -11.84
CA ARG A 51 -4.50 -3.96 -11.88
C ARG A 51 -4.87 -4.85 -10.71
N LEU A 52 -4.95 -4.29 -9.50
CA LEU A 52 -5.36 -5.05 -8.32
C LEU A 52 -6.79 -5.58 -8.44
N LYS A 53 -7.71 -4.78 -8.97
CA LYS A 53 -9.11 -5.19 -9.20
C LYS A 53 -9.26 -6.29 -10.26
N GLU A 54 -8.32 -6.39 -11.20
CA GLU A 54 -8.28 -7.44 -12.23
C GLU A 54 -7.70 -8.78 -11.71
N MET A 55 -7.07 -8.80 -10.54
CA MET A 55 -6.44 -10.02 -10.01
C MET A 55 -7.46 -10.99 -9.43
N SER A 56 -7.62 -12.16 -10.08
CA SER A 56 -8.52 -13.23 -9.62
C SER A 56 -8.17 -13.85 -8.26
N THR A 57 -6.95 -13.60 -7.77
CA THR A 57 -6.49 -14.05 -6.46
C THR A 57 -6.99 -13.18 -5.32
N LEU A 58 -7.41 -11.94 -5.59
CA LEU A 58 -7.95 -11.02 -4.60
C LEU A 58 -9.47 -11.07 -4.60
N GLY A 59 -10.09 -10.81 -3.45
CA GLY A 59 -11.53 -10.59 -3.35
C GLY A 59 -11.90 -9.18 -3.82
N LYS A 60 -12.98 -8.64 -3.26
CA LYS A 60 -13.36 -7.23 -3.48
C LYS A 60 -12.20 -6.31 -3.06
N VAL A 61 -11.69 -5.50 -3.99
CA VAL A 61 -10.69 -4.48 -3.72
C VAL A 61 -11.38 -3.14 -3.44
N THR A 62 -11.35 -2.69 -2.19
CA THR A 62 -11.74 -1.33 -1.82
C THR A 62 -10.63 -0.36 -2.21
N GLY A 63 -10.92 0.42 -3.26
CA GLY A 63 -9.99 1.35 -3.88
C GLY A 63 -9.81 2.66 -3.12
N LEU A 64 -8.91 3.53 -3.61
CA LEU A 64 -8.58 4.80 -2.97
C LEU A 64 -9.79 5.73 -2.90
N LYS A 65 -10.61 5.80 -3.96
CA LYS A 65 -11.80 6.66 -3.99
C LYS A 65 -12.88 6.18 -3.01
N GLU A 66 -13.20 4.89 -3.01
CA GLU A 66 -14.20 4.28 -2.11
C GLU A 66 -13.76 4.43 -0.64
N ARG A 67 -12.49 4.13 -0.36
CA ARG A 67 -11.90 4.32 0.97
C ARG A 67 -11.96 5.78 1.40
N ASN A 68 -11.47 6.71 0.57
CA ASN A 68 -11.46 8.13 0.93
C ASN A 68 -12.88 8.68 1.16
N HIS A 69 -13.87 8.21 0.40
CA HIS A 69 -15.26 8.58 0.64
C HIS A 69 -15.74 8.18 2.06
N LYS A 70 -15.40 6.97 2.53
CA LYS A 70 -15.67 6.53 3.92
C LYS A 70 -14.88 7.34 4.95
N LEU A 71 -13.62 7.69 4.66
CA LEU A 71 -12.79 8.49 5.58
C LEU A 71 -13.30 9.93 5.67
N ASP A 72 -13.77 10.51 4.58
CA ASP A 72 -14.22 11.90 4.54
C ASP A 72 -15.56 12.11 5.25
N SER A 73 -16.40 11.07 5.32
CA SER A 73 -17.65 11.09 6.09
C SER A 73 -17.47 10.85 7.59
N ASN A 74 -16.30 10.35 8.04
CA ASN A 74 -16.02 10.06 9.45
C ASN A 74 -14.66 10.64 9.90
N PRO A 75 -14.64 11.85 10.50
CA PRO A 75 -13.40 12.52 10.93
C PRO A 75 -12.57 11.70 11.93
N LYS A 76 -13.22 10.93 12.81
CA LYS A 76 -12.54 10.08 13.81
C LYS A 76 -11.80 8.95 13.10
N LEU A 77 -12.50 8.22 12.23
CA LEU A 77 -11.91 7.16 11.42
C LEU A 77 -10.74 7.68 10.57
N ARG A 78 -10.88 8.87 9.96
CA ARG A 78 -9.79 9.50 9.20
C ARG A 78 -8.54 9.75 10.05
N SER A 79 -8.71 10.17 11.30
CA SER A 79 -7.61 10.39 12.23
C SER A 79 -6.93 9.07 12.63
N GLU A 80 -7.73 8.06 12.97
CA GLU A 80 -7.25 6.71 13.32
C GLU A 80 -6.51 6.06 12.14
N PHE A 81 -7.06 6.19 10.93
CA PHE A 81 -6.43 5.72 9.69
C PHE A 81 -5.08 6.39 9.41
N ARG A 82 -4.98 7.72 9.59
CA ARG A 82 -3.72 8.45 9.43
C ARG A 82 -2.68 7.99 10.46
N THR A 83 -3.11 7.78 11.69
CA THR A 83 -2.25 7.28 12.77
C THR A 83 -1.74 5.88 12.44
N TYR A 84 -2.63 4.98 12.04
CA TYR A 84 -2.28 3.62 11.62
C TYR A 84 -1.27 3.60 10.48
N LEU A 85 -1.53 4.32 9.39
CA LEU A 85 -0.60 4.39 8.25
C LEU A 85 0.75 4.97 8.66
N SER A 86 0.78 5.98 9.52
CA SER A 86 2.03 6.58 10.00
C SER A 86 2.84 5.58 10.82
N THR A 87 2.22 4.91 11.79
CA THR A 87 2.86 3.86 12.59
C THR A 87 3.39 2.73 11.72
N LEU A 88 2.57 2.24 10.79
CA LEU A 88 2.93 1.15 9.88
C LEU A 88 4.09 1.54 8.96
N THR A 89 4.11 2.76 8.45
CA THR A 89 5.17 3.24 7.55
C THR A 89 6.48 3.48 8.30
N LEU A 90 6.42 4.04 9.52
CA LEU A 90 7.61 4.41 10.30
C LEU A 90 8.26 3.19 10.99
N THR A 91 7.44 2.27 11.50
CA THR A 91 7.93 1.15 12.32
C THR A 91 7.90 -0.18 11.57
N GLY A 92 7.11 -0.27 10.49
CA GLY A 92 6.80 -1.54 9.84
C GLY A 92 5.79 -2.41 10.60
N ILE A 93 5.26 -1.94 11.73
CA ILE A 93 4.38 -2.69 12.63
C ILE A 93 2.92 -2.31 12.37
N SER A 94 2.08 -3.32 12.15
CA SER A 94 0.62 -3.18 12.16
C SER A 94 0.14 -3.11 13.62
N GLU A 95 -0.29 -1.93 14.08
CA GLU A 95 -0.82 -1.78 15.44
C GLU A 95 -2.23 -2.37 15.51
N LYS A 96 -2.39 -3.39 16.35
CA LYS A 96 -3.57 -4.27 16.35
C LYS A 96 -4.88 -3.53 16.63
N ASN A 97 -4.90 -2.61 17.59
CA ASN A 97 -6.15 -1.92 17.96
C ASN A 97 -6.64 -1.00 16.84
N LEU A 98 -5.72 -0.28 16.20
CA LEU A 98 -6.03 0.56 15.06
C LEU A 98 -6.40 -0.27 13.82
N ALA A 99 -5.69 -1.37 13.58
CA ALA A 99 -6.00 -2.29 12.47
C ALA A 99 -7.42 -2.84 12.57
N TRP A 100 -7.84 -3.29 13.76
CA TRP A 100 -9.22 -3.77 14.01
C TRP A 100 -10.29 -2.71 13.74
N LYS A 101 -10.11 -1.50 14.26
CA LYS A 101 -11.08 -0.41 14.02
C LYS A 101 -11.21 -0.10 12.52
N ILE A 102 -10.10 -0.11 11.80
CA ILE A 102 -10.09 0.15 10.35
C ILE A 102 -10.74 -1.03 9.60
N GLU A 103 -10.50 -2.27 10.02
CA GLU A 103 -11.16 -3.47 9.48
C GLU A 103 -12.69 -3.37 9.61
N GLU A 104 -13.20 -3.03 10.80
CA GLU A 104 -14.65 -2.90 11.05
C GLU A 104 -15.29 -1.85 10.14
N GLU A 105 -14.67 -0.68 10.03
CA GLU A 105 -15.21 0.47 9.29
C GLU A 105 -15.08 0.29 7.76
N LEU A 106 -13.98 -0.32 7.30
CA LEU A 106 -13.75 -0.58 5.89
C LEU A 106 -14.33 -1.91 5.41
N ASN A 107 -14.73 -2.79 6.33
CA ASN A 107 -15.27 -4.14 6.11
C ASN A 107 -14.29 -5.02 5.30
N SER A 108 -13.05 -5.10 5.76
CA SER A 108 -12.00 -5.85 5.08
C SER A 108 -10.95 -6.37 6.06
N PRO A 109 -10.73 -7.71 6.12
CA PRO A 109 -9.77 -8.33 7.04
C PRO A 109 -8.32 -8.18 6.58
N LEU A 110 -8.11 -7.81 5.31
CA LEU A 110 -6.80 -7.68 4.70
C LEU A 110 -6.56 -6.27 4.20
N PHE A 111 -5.33 -5.82 4.35
CA PHE A 111 -4.83 -4.57 3.81
C PHE A 111 -3.70 -4.85 2.82
N LEU A 112 -3.76 -4.20 1.67
CA LEU A 112 -2.72 -4.28 0.66
C LEU A 112 -2.00 -2.93 0.57
N LEU A 113 -0.83 -2.84 1.19
CA LEU A 113 -0.04 -1.62 1.24
C LEU A 113 0.98 -1.58 0.11
N LEU A 114 0.87 -0.57 -0.75
CA LEU A 114 1.93 -0.17 -1.66
C LEU A 114 2.81 0.89 -0.98
N ASP A 115 4.06 0.51 -0.75
CA ASP A 115 5.06 1.26 -0.01
C ASP A 115 6.22 1.65 -0.94
N PHE A 116 6.71 2.88 -0.83
CA PHE A 116 7.83 3.41 -1.61
C PHE A 116 8.87 3.94 -0.65
N VAL A 117 10.06 3.34 -0.69
CA VAL A 117 11.18 3.75 0.15
C VAL A 117 12.29 4.29 -0.75
N SER A 118 12.71 5.53 -0.47
CA SER A 118 13.83 6.18 -1.11
C SER A 118 15.12 5.84 -0.38
N TYR A 119 16.12 5.38 -1.11
CA TYR A 119 17.47 5.15 -0.60
C TYR A 119 18.48 6.03 -1.35
N PRO A 120 19.50 6.56 -0.65
CA PRO A 120 20.62 7.20 -1.32
C PRO A 120 21.32 6.16 -2.21
N CYS A 121 21.67 6.56 -3.43
CA CYS A 121 22.34 5.63 -4.34
C CYS A 121 23.74 5.24 -3.85
N THR A 122 24.05 3.95 -3.98
CA THR A 122 25.43 3.45 -3.92
C THR A 122 26.11 3.71 -5.27
N LYS A 123 27.45 3.59 -5.33
CA LYS A 123 28.32 4.02 -6.45
C LYS A 123 27.98 3.44 -7.85
N GLU A 124 27.00 2.53 -7.95
CA GLU A 124 26.63 1.80 -9.16
C GLU A 124 25.32 2.29 -9.81
N CYS A 125 24.63 3.27 -9.23
CA CYS A 125 23.36 3.76 -9.80
C CYS A 125 23.54 5.04 -10.64
N PRO A 126 22.90 5.13 -11.82
CA PRO A 126 22.93 6.33 -12.67
C PRO A 126 22.04 7.48 -12.16
N SER A 127 21.28 7.26 -11.08
CA SER A 127 20.38 8.23 -10.44
C SER A 127 20.95 8.67 -9.10
N ASN A 128 20.56 9.86 -8.62
CA ASN A 128 20.88 10.31 -7.26
C ASN A 128 20.05 9.56 -6.18
N VAL A 129 18.99 8.87 -6.59
CA VAL A 129 18.02 8.20 -5.71
C VAL A 129 17.63 6.84 -6.28
N GLN A 130 17.61 5.82 -5.42
CA GLN A 130 17.03 4.52 -5.69
C GLN A 130 15.67 4.41 -5.00
N LEU A 131 14.64 3.97 -5.73
CA LEU A 131 13.32 3.70 -5.16
C LEU A 131 13.11 2.20 -5.03
N VAL A 132 12.74 1.77 -3.82
CA VAL A 132 12.28 0.41 -3.55
C VAL A 132 10.77 0.44 -3.42
N ILE A 133 10.08 -0.28 -4.31
CA ILE A 133 8.62 -0.40 -4.31
C ILE A 133 8.27 -1.76 -3.69
N ARG A 134 7.39 -1.77 -2.69
CA ARG A 134 6.96 -2.98 -1.99
C ARG A 134 5.45 -3.07 -1.97
N LEU A 135 4.93 -4.23 -2.29
CA LEU A 135 3.53 -4.58 -2.07
C LEU A 135 3.47 -5.52 -0.86
N LYS A 136 2.82 -5.09 0.21
CA LYS A 136 2.69 -5.84 1.46
C LYS A 136 1.23 -6.24 1.65
N LEU A 137 0.98 -7.53 1.85
CA LEU A 137 -0.30 -8.03 2.34
C LEU A 137 -0.22 -8.08 3.87
N ILE A 138 -1.20 -7.48 4.53
CA ILE A 138 -1.23 -7.31 5.99
C ILE A 138 -2.58 -7.80 6.49
N GLU A 139 -2.58 -8.71 7.45
CA GLU A 139 -3.77 -9.06 8.20
C GLU A 139 -4.08 -7.96 9.22
N ALA A 140 -5.36 -7.65 9.37
CA ALA A 140 -5.80 -6.77 10.44
C ALA A 140 -5.74 -7.44 11.82
N HIS A 141 -5.75 -8.77 11.90
CA HIS A 141 -5.86 -9.57 13.13
C HIS A 141 -4.85 -10.72 13.22
#